data_AF-A0A8T6NCK4-F1
#
_entry.id   AF-A0A8T6NCK4-F1
#
_cell.length_a   1.000
_cell.length_b   1.000
_cell.length_c   1.000
_cell.angle_alpha   90.00
_cell.angle_beta   90.00
_cell.angle_gamma   90.00
#
_symmetry.space_group_name_H-M   'P 1'
#
loop_
_entity.id
_entity.type
_entity.pdbx_description
1 polymer ?
#
loop_
_entity_poly.entity_id
_entity_poly.type
_entity_poly.pdbx_seq_one_letter_code
_entity_poly.pdbx_strand_id
1 'polypeptide(L)'
;MAGVFTPLANAAAPEPPKSDKQFQINGAGATFPYPLIDTWRVQYNKLYPNVNLNYQSIGSGGGVAAHTAKTVNFGASDAPLQPAESQLVPGTLHIPEAIGSVVLAYYLPEFPQSGLNLTGENVADIYLAKIKKWNDPKIQENNPDVKLPDRPILVTRRSDGSGTTYVFTDYLSKVSQEWEHKVGKGKSVAWPTGVGAAGNEGVAWATRNTKYAIGYV
;
A
#
# COMPACT_ATOMS: atom_id res chain seq x y z
N MET A 1 -16.24 16.87 -9.62
CA MET A 1 -17.42 16.98 -8.73
C MET A 1 -17.24 15.99 -7.60
N ALA A 2 -17.00 16.47 -6.38
CA ALA A 2 -16.98 15.63 -5.19
C ALA A 2 -18.45 15.36 -4.81
N GLY A 3 -18.95 14.17 -5.09
CA GLY A 3 -20.23 13.72 -4.57
C GLY A 3 -20.10 13.58 -3.06
N VAL A 4 -20.78 14.44 -2.31
CA VAL A 4 -21.00 14.25 -0.88
C VAL A 4 -21.76 12.93 -0.75
N PHE A 5 -21.14 11.92 -0.15
CA PHE A 5 -21.84 10.70 0.24
C PHE A 5 -22.89 11.09 1.28
N THR A 6 -24.13 11.29 0.84
CA THR A 6 -25.27 11.31 1.75
C THR A 6 -25.32 9.92 2.39
N PRO A 7 -25.16 9.77 3.71
CA PRO A 7 -25.29 8.47 4.33
C PRO A 7 -26.70 7.95 4.02
N LEU A 8 -26.80 6.70 3.57
CA LEU A 8 -28.07 6.00 3.41
C LEU A 8 -28.66 5.81 4.81
N ALA A 9 -29.34 6.84 5.32
CA ALA A 9 -29.87 6.89 6.69
C ALA A 9 -30.92 5.80 6.99
N ASN A 10 -31.37 5.06 5.96
CA ASN A 10 -32.39 4.01 6.07
C ASN A 10 -31.93 2.63 5.54
N ALA A 11 -30.63 2.37 5.36
CA ALA A 11 -30.20 1.01 5.03
C ALA A 11 -30.46 0.10 6.24
N ALA A 12 -31.28 -0.94 6.05
CA ALA A 12 -31.44 -1.98 7.05
C ALA A 12 -30.06 -2.59 7.36
N ALA A 13 -29.81 -2.89 8.64
CA ALA A 13 -28.61 -3.61 9.01
C ALA A 13 -28.55 -4.94 8.23
N PRO A 14 -27.37 -5.37 7.75
CA PRO A 14 -27.25 -6.63 7.04
C PRO A 14 -27.73 -7.77 7.94
N GLU A 15 -28.59 -8.64 7.40
CA GLU A 15 -29.04 -9.83 8.11
C GLU A 15 -27.85 -10.76 8.40
N PRO A 16 -27.82 -11.43 9.57
CA PRO A 16 -26.80 -12.41 9.86
C PRO A 16 -26.88 -13.61 8.89
N PRO A 17 -25.76 -14.31 8.64
CA PRO A 17 -25.75 -15.47 7.76
C PRO A 17 -26.64 -16.59 8.32
N LYS A 18 -27.50 -17.16 7.49
CA LYS A 18 -28.41 -18.25 7.88
C LYS A 18 -27.60 -19.51 8.20
N SER A 19 -27.80 -20.06 9.40
CA SER A 19 -27.00 -21.18 9.94
C SER A 19 -27.21 -22.51 9.19
N ASP A 20 -28.30 -22.64 8.44
CA ASP A 20 -28.62 -23.80 7.60
C ASP A 20 -27.86 -23.81 6.26
N LYS A 21 -27.14 -22.73 5.93
CA LYS A 21 -26.35 -22.59 4.71
C LYS A 21 -24.86 -22.52 5.02
N GLN A 22 -24.06 -23.11 4.14
CA GLN A 22 -22.61 -22.95 4.13
C GLN A 22 -22.22 -21.83 3.16
N PHE A 23 -21.37 -20.92 3.62
CA PHE A 23 -20.86 -19.80 2.82
C PHE A 23 -19.36 -19.96 2.63
N GLN A 24 -18.93 -19.95 1.37
CA GLN A 24 -17.52 -19.92 0.98
C GLN A 24 -17.26 -18.59 0.28
N ILE A 25 -16.39 -17.77 0.87
CA ILE A 25 -16.08 -16.43 0.39
C ILE A 25 -14.58 -16.38 0.08
N ASN A 26 -14.24 -16.25 -1.19
CA ASN A 26 -12.86 -16.11 -1.64
C ASN A 26 -12.58 -14.64 -1.96
N GLY A 27 -11.55 -14.08 -1.34
CA GLY A 27 -11.03 -12.75 -1.64
C GLY A 27 -9.56 -12.81 -2.03
N ALA A 28 -9.10 -11.81 -2.77
CA ALA A 28 -7.69 -11.63 -3.06
C ALA A 28 -7.36 -10.15 -3.25
N GLY A 29 -6.10 -9.78 -3.00
CA GLY A 29 -5.60 -8.48 -3.41
C GLY A 29 -4.63 -7.84 -2.44
N ALA A 30 -4.93 -6.59 -2.07
CA ALA A 30 -4.07 -5.72 -1.30
C ALA A 30 -3.42 -6.42 -0.09
N THR A 31 -2.11 -6.23 0.05
CA THR A 31 -1.33 -6.71 1.20
C THR A 31 -1.46 -5.77 2.40
N PHE A 32 -1.84 -4.51 2.17
CA PHE A 32 -2.03 -3.50 3.20
C PHE A 32 -3.12 -3.86 4.23
N PRO A 33 -4.36 -4.23 3.84
CA PRO A 33 -5.39 -4.62 4.80
C PRO A 33 -5.29 -6.08 5.26
N TYR A 34 -4.35 -6.87 4.72
CA TYR A 34 -4.29 -8.31 4.97
C TYR A 34 -4.29 -8.68 6.48
N PRO A 35 -3.50 -8.03 7.36
CA PRO A 35 -3.54 -8.35 8.80
C PRO A 35 -4.92 -8.12 9.44
N LEU A 36 -5.66 -7.10 8.96
CA LEU A 36 -7.01 -6.79 9.43
C LEU A 36 -8.01 -7.83 8.91
N ILE A 37 -7.98 -8.14 7.62
CA ILE A 37 -8.86 -9.13 7.00
C ILE A 37 -8.65 -10.52 7.61
N ASP A 38 -7.40 -10.93 7.86
CA ASP A 38 -7.14 -12.24 8.49
C ASP A 38 -7.67 -12.29 9.93
N THR A 39 -7.56 -11.18 10.67
CA THR A 39 -8.19 -11.07 11.99
C THR A 39 -9.71 -11.19 11.88
N TRP A 40 -10.35 -10.44 10.97
CA TRP A 40 -11.80 -10.49 10.75
C TRP A 40 -12.27 -11.88 10.35
N ARG A 41 -11.57 -12.55 9.44
CA ARG A 41 -11.84 -13.92 9.00
C ARG A 41 -11.94 -14.88 10.18
N VAL A 42 -10.95 -14.84 11.08
CA VAL A 42 -10.89 -15.70 12.27
C VAL A 42 -12.02 -15.35 13.25
N GLN A 43 -12.22 -14.07 13.55
CA GLN A 43 -13.25 -13.67 14.53
C GLN A 43 -14.67 -13.89 14.01
N TYR A 44 -14.91 -13.62 12.73
CA TYR A 44 -16.22 -13.79 12.10
C TYR A 44 -16.59 -15.28 12.01
N ASN A 45 -15.64 -16.16 11.70
CA ASN A 45 -15.87 -17.61 11.70
C ASN A 45 -16.22 -18.15 13.10
N LYS A 46 -15.67 -17.58 14.18
CA LYS A 46 -16.08 -17.97 15.55
C LYS A 46 -17.54 -17.64 15.85
N LEU A 47 -18.04 -16.52 15.32
CA LEU A 47 -19.44 -16.12 15.47
C LEU A 47 -20.36 -16.92 14.55
N TYR A 48 -19.87 -17.22 13.34
CA TYR A 48 -20.62 -17.91 12.29
C TYR A 48 -19.77 -19.05 11.71
N PRO A 49 -19.75 -20.24 12.33
CA PRO A 49 -18.92 -21.36 11.90
C PRO A 49 -19.24 -21.87 10.48
N ASN A 50 -20.43 -21.55 9.97
CA ASN A 50 -20.90 -21.85 8.62
C ASN A 50 -20.39 -20.85 7.56
N VAL A 51 -19.62 -19.83 7.94
CA VAL A 51 -18.98 -18.90 7.01
C VAL A 51 -17.47 -19.13 7.01
N ASN A 52 -16.96 -19.55 5.86
CA ASN A 52 -15.53 -19.67 5.61
C ASN A 52 -15.11 -18.58 4.62
N LEU A 53 -14.28 -17.65 5.09
CA LEU A 53 -13.64 -16.66 4.25
C LEU A 53 -12.19 -17.10 4.02
N ASN A 54 -11.74 -17.09 2.77
CA ASN A 54 -10.35 -17.28 2.37
C ASN A 54 -9.86 -15.99 1.73
N TYR A 55 -8.64 -15.56 2.07
CA TYR A 55 -8.06 -14.35 1.49
C TYR A 55 -6.62 -14.56 1.04
N GLN A 56 -6.32 -14.15 -0.19
CA GLN A 56 -4.98 -14.22 -0.77
C GLN A 56 -4.34 -12.83 -0.84
N SER A 57 -3.27 -12.62 -0.08
CA SER A 57 -2.45 -11.40 -0.10
C SER A 57 -1.52 -11.43 -1.32
N ILE A 58 -1.91 -10.75 -2.40
CA ILE A 58 -1.21 -10.81 -3.71
C ILE A 58 -1.01 -9.43 -4.36
N GLY A 59 -1.22 -8.35 -3.60
CA GLY A 59 -1.19 -6.98 -4.09
C GLY A 59 -2.48 -6.54 -4.77
N SER A 60 -2.78 -5.24 -4.73
CA SER A 60 -4.02 -4.68 -5.27
C SER A 60 -4.19 -4.89 -6.77
N GLY A 61 -3.08 -4.96 -7.52
CA GLY A 61 -3.10 -5.32 -8.94
C GLY A 61 -3.62 -6.74 -9.14
N GLY A 62 -3.15 -7.69 -8.33
CA GLY A 62 -3.64 -9.07 -8.33
C GLY A 62 -5.12 -9.16 -7.94
N GLY A 63 -5.55 -8.38 -6.95
CA GLY A 63 -6.95 -8.31 -6.52
C GLY A 63 -7.88 -7.78 -7.62
N VAL A 64 -7.49 -6.69 -8.29
CA VAL A 64 -8.26 -6.15 -9.44
C VAL A 64 -8.30 -7.16 -10.59
N ALA A 65 -7.20 -7.82 -10.90
CA ALA A 65 -7.17 -8.85 -11.96
C ALA A 65 -8.07 -10.06 -11.61
N ALA A 66 -8.01 -10.57 -10.39
CA ALA A 66 -8.83 -11.69 -9.94
C ALA A 66 -10.33 -11.34 -9.92
N HIS A 67 -10.68 -10.13 -9.46
CA HIS A 67 -12.05 -9.62 -9.50
C HIS A 67 -12.57 -9.49 -10.93
N THR A 68 -11.73 -8.97 -11.83
CA THR A 68 -12.06 -8.82 -13.26
C THR A 68 -12.28 -10.16 -13.93
N ALA A 69 -11.45 -11.15 -13.61
CA ALA A 69 -11.57 -12.52 -14.07
C ALA A 69 -12.70 -13.31 -13.38
N LYS A 70 -13.38 -12.71 -12.38
CA LYS A 70 -14.44 -13.33 -11.57
C LYS A 70 -14.01 -14.64 -10.90
N THR A 71 -12.74 -14.74 -10.52
CA THR A 71 -12.19 -15.93 -9.81
C THR A 71 -12.33 -15.83 -8.30
N VAL A 72 -12.67 -14.64 -7.79
CA VAL A 72 -12.92 -14.33 -6.38
C VAL A 72 -14.26 -13.63 -6.22
N ASN A 73 -14.83 -13.70 -5.02
CA ASN A 73 -16.05 -12.98 -4.66
C ASN A 73 -15.81 -11.49 -4.49
N PHE A 74 -14.60 -11.08 -4.06
CA PHE A 74 -14.20 -9.68 -3.96
C PHE A 74 -12.69 -9.50 -4.19
N GLY A 75 -12.33 -8.36 -4.79
CA GLY A 75 -10.96 -7.89 -4.90
C GLY A 75 -10.69 -6.75 -3.93
N ALA A 76 -9.63 -6.84 -3.13
CA ALA A 76 -9.21 -5.75 -2.24
C ALA A 76 -8.14 -4.87 -2.92
N SER A 77 -8.28 -3.56 -2.81
CA SER A 77 -7.38 -2.59 -3.44
C SER A 77 -7.27 -1.29 -2.65
N ASP A 78 -6.04 -0.81 -2.44
CA ASP A 78 -5.78 0.52 -1.85
C ASP A 78 -5.78 1.63 -2.90
N ALA A 79 -5.99 1.26 -4.17
CA ALA A 79 -6.14 2.17 -5.30
C ALA A 79 -7.54 2.02 -5.91
N PRO A 80 -8.22 3.11 -6.29
CA PRO A 80 -9.47 3.01 -7.02
C PRO A 80 -9.23 2.32 -8.38
N LEU A 81 -10.23 1.58 -8.86
CA LEU A 81 -10.25 1.09 -10.24
C LEU A 81 -10.04 2.27 -11.21
N GLN A 82 -9.09 2.10 -12.13
CA GLN A 82 -8.89 3.04 -13.21
C GLN A 82 -10.06 2.96 -14.20
N PRO A 83 -10.35 4.02 -14.99
CA PRO A 83 -11.46 4.01 -15.93
C PRO A 83 -11.50 2.78 -16.85
N ALA A 84 -10.33 2.36 -17.37
CA ALA A 84 -10.22 1.17 -18.20
C ALA A 84 -10.53 -0.14 -17.42
N GLU A 85 -10.16 -0.22 -16.15
CA GLU A 85 -10.47 -1.38 -15.29
C GLU A 85 -11.97 -1.40 -14.95
N SER A 86 -12.56 -0.26 -14.59
CA SER A 86 -13.98 -0.12 -14.28
C SER A 86 -14.89 -0.52 -15.44
N GLN A 87 -14.48 -0.26 -16.69
CA GLN A 87 -15.21 -0.69 -17.88
C GLN A 87 -15.30 -2.21 -18.04
N LEU A 88 -14.32 -2.96 -17.51
CA LEU A 88 -14.30 -4.42 -17.59
C LEU A 88 -15.22 -5.07 -16.54
N VAL A 89 -15.58 -4.33 -15.49
CA VAL A 89 -16.38 -4.83 -14.37
C VAL A 89 -17.57 -3.91 -14.04
N PRO A 90 -18.47 -3.64 -15.01
CA PRO A 90 -19.59 -2.73 -14.81
C PRO A 90 -20.47 -3.17 -13.64
N GLY A 91 -20.88 -2.23 -12.80
CA GLY A 91 -21.68 -2.48 -11.60
C GLY A 91 -20.88 -2.88 -10.36
N THR A 92 -19.54 -2.94 -10.44
CA THR A 92 -18.69 -3.13 -9.25
C THR A 92 -18.85 -1.97 -8.27
N LEU A 93 -19.06 -2.31 -7.00
CA LEU A 93 -19.08 -1.35 -5.91
C LEU A 93 -17.70 -1.27 -5.26
N HIS A 94 -17.25 -0.04 -4.97
CA HIS A 94 -16.15 0.18 -4.04
C HIS A 94 -16.72 0.40 -2.64
N ILE A 95 -16.36 -0.48 -1.71
CA ILE A 95 -16.79 -0.41 -0.32
C ILE A 95 -15.53 -0.12 0.51
N PRO A 96 -15.39 1.08 1.11
CA PRO A 96 -14.26 1.37 2.00
C PRO A 96 -14.39 0.52 3.27
N GLU A 97 -13.36 -0.25 3.59
CA GLU A 97 -13.36 -1.15 4.77
C GLU A 97 -12.60 -0.57 5.96
N ALA A 98 -11.52 0.19 5.70
CA ALA A 98 -10.65 0.76 6.72
C ALA A 98 -9.87 1.97 6.18
N ILE A 99 -9.28 2.74 7.09
CA ILE A 99 -8.34 3.82 6.80
C ILE A 99 -7.05 3.51 7.55
N GLY A 100 -5.91 3.69 6.88
CA GLY A 100 -4.58 3.58 7.48
C GLY A 100 -3.57 4.48 6.77
N SER A 101 -2.34 4.48 7.28
CA SER A 101 -1.25 5.33 6.77
C SER A 101 -0.14 4.48 6.16
N VAL A 102 0.42 4.96 5.05
CA VAL A 102 1.68 4.45 4.49
C VAL A 102 2.80 5.28 5.08
N VAL A 103 3.83 4.61 5.60
CA VAL A 103 4.98 5.27 6.23
C VAL A 103 6.28 4.87 5.56
N LEU A 104 7.29 5.71 5.70
CA LEU A 104 8.66 5.34 5.35
C LEU A 104 9.29 4.61 6.52
N ALA A 105 9.83 3.42 6.24
CA ALA A 105 10.70 2.69 7.14
C ALA A 105 12.14 2.79 6.63
N TYR A 106 13.11 2.84 7.55
CA TYR A 106 14.52 2.87 7.20
C TYR A 106 15.34 2.02 8.17
N TYR A 107 16.54 1.62 7.75
CA TYR A 107 17.52 0.98 8.61
C TYR A 107 18.83 1.75 8.63
N LEU A 108 19.01 2.57 9.67
CA LEU A 108 20.25 3.28 9.96
C LEU A 108 20.86 2.75 11.27
N PRO A 109 21.92 1.92 11.23
CA PRO A 109 22.56 1.40 12.44
C PRO A 109 22.99 2.50 13.44
N GLU A 110 23.38 3.66 12.92
CA GLU A 110 23.82 4.83 13.68
C GLU A 110 22.65 5.65 14.26
N PHE A 111 21.42 5.42 13.76
CA PHE A 111 20.19 6.07 14.20
C PHE A 111 19.05 5.03 14.27
N PRO A 112 19.09 4.11 15.26
CA PRO A 112 18.12 3.01 15.35
C PRO A 112 16.72 3.45 15.77
N GLN A 113 16.56 4.66 16.29
CA GLN A 113 15.27 5.24 16.67
C GLN A 113 14.48 5.79 15.48
N SER A 114 13.17 5.98 15.68
CA SER A 114 12.29 6.74 14.79
C SER A 114 12.55 8.25 14.88
N GLY A 115 12.00 9.01 13.92
CA GLY A 115 11.98 10.48 13.99
C GLY A 115 12.96 11.19 13.05
N LEU A 116 13.52 10.49 12.06
CA LEU A 116 14.23 11.14 10.97
C LEU A 116 13.23 11.97 10.14
N ASN A 117 13.48 13.28 10.04
CA ASN A 117 12.65 14.21 9.30
C ASN A 117 13.05 14.21 7.82
N LEU A 118 12.13 13.83 6.95
CA LEU A 118 12.28 13.89 5.49
C LEU A 118 11.14 14.73 4.92
N THR A 119 11.47 15.74 4.11
CA THR A 119 10.45 16.46 3.34
C THR A 119 9.99 15.63 2.14
N GLY A 120 8.82 15.93 1.58
CA GLY A 120 8.34 15.26 0.37
C GLY A 120 9.32 15.36 -0.79
N GLU A 121 10.02 16.49 -0.93
CA GLU A 121 11.08 16.68 -1.92
C GLU A 121 12.30 15.79 -1.64
N ASN A 122 12.73 15.63 -0.38
CA ASN A 122 13.81 14.69 -0.06
C ASN A 122 13.44 13.26 -0.47
N VAL A 123 12.22 12.84 -0.15
CA VAL A 123 11.75 11.50 -0.49
C VAL A 123 11.70 11.33 -2.01
N ALA A 124 11.12 12.28 -2.74
CA ALA A 124 11.12 12.23 -4.20
C ALA A 124 12.53 12.17 -4.79
N ASP A 125 13.45 13.01 -4.30
CA ASP A 125 14.85 13.03 -4.75
C ASP A 125 15.61 11.72 -4.41
N ILE A 126 15.31 11.06 -3.28
CA ILE A 126 15.85 9.73 -2.96
C ILE A 126 15.39 8.70 -3.99
N TYR A 127 14.09 8.65 -4.28
CA TYR A 127 13.52 7.66 -5.21
C TYR A 127 13.80 7.99 -6.69
N LEU A 128 14.14 9.24 -7.01
CA LEU A 128 14.73 9.67 -8.30
C LEU A 128 16.25 9.39 -8.40
N ALA A 129 16.87 8.84 -7.36
CA ALA A 129 18.31 8.63 -7.24
C ALA A 129 19.15 9.91 -7.35
N LYS A 130 18.60 11.07 -6.98
CA LYS A 130 19.31 12.36 -6.88
C LYS A 130 20.02 12.48 -5.53
N ILE A 131 19.32 12.18 -4.44
CA ILE A 131 19.92 12.02 -3.12
C ILE A 131 20.36 10.56 -2.97
N LYS A 132 21.67 10.34 -2.94
CA LYS A 132 22.26 8.99 -2.98
C LYS A 132 22.88 8.55 -1.65
N LYS A 133 23.05 9.47 -0.70
CA LYS A 133 23.72 9.21 0.58
C LYS A 133 22.93 9.83 1.73
N TRP A 134 23.01 9.22 2.90
CA TRP A 134 22.25 9.66 4.07
C TRP A 134 22.72 11.00 4.64
N ASN A 135 24.00 11.34 4.52
CA ASN A 135 24.55 12.64 4.92
C ASN A 135 24.37 13.75 3.87
N ASP A 136 23.47 13.57 2.89
CA ASP A 136 23.17 14.62 1.91
C ASP A 136 22.76 15.92 2.64
N PRO A 137 23.30 17.09 2.25
CA PRO A 137 22.99 18.36 2.91
C PRO A 137 21.49 18.62 3.06
N LYS A 138 20.67 18.23 2.07
CA LYS A 138 19.22 18.42 2.12
C LYS A 138 18.53 17.58 3.20
N ILE A 139 19.08 16.41 3.54
CA ILE A 139 18.57 15.57 4.64
C ILE A 139 19.12 16.13 5.96
N GLN A 140 20.40 16.49 6.00
CA GLN A 140 21.07 16.99 7.20
C GLN A 140 20.44 18.30 7.72
N GLU A 141 20.01 19.18 6.82
CA GLU A 141 19.32 20.45 7.16
C GLU A 141 18.03 20.21 7.96
N ASN A 142 17.30 19.14 7.67
CA ASN A 142 16.07 18.78 8.38
C ASN A 142 16.32 18.07 9.73
N ASN A 143 17.56 17.68 9.99
CA ASN A 143 17.94 16.84 11.13
C ASN A 143 19.22 17.38 11.81
N PRO A 144 19.24 18.64 12.30
CA PRO A 144 20.46 19.31 12.78
C PRO A 144 21.13 18.60 13.96
N ASP A 145 20.35 17.91 14.80
CA ASP A 145 20.84 17.21 15.99
C ASP A 145 21.29 15.76 15.71
N VAL A 146 21.17 15.31 14.45
CA VAL A 146 21.50 13.93 14.05
C VAL A 146 22.74 13.93 13.18
N LYS A 147 23.77 13.19 13.59
CA LYS A 147 24.96 12.97 12.76
C LYS A 147 24.68 11.86 11.74
N LEU A 148 24.28 12.25 10.53
CA LEU A 148 23.94 11.28 9.48
C LEU A 148 25.20 10.64 8.86
N PRO A 149 25.17 9.32 8.55
CA PRO A 149 26.34 8.61 8.08
C PRO A 149 26.63 8.88 6.59
N ASP A 150 27.91 8.93 6.22
CA ASP A 150 28.36 8.94 4.81
C ASP A 150 28.20 7.54 4.17
N ARG A 151 26.95 7.12 4.00
CA ARG A 151 26.57 5.79 3.52
C ARG A 151 25.55 5.90 2.40
N PRO A 152 25.63 5.01 1.39
CA PRO A 152 24.67 5.01 0.30
C PRO A 152 23.26 4.71 0.81
N ILE A 153 22.26 5.33 0.19
CA ILE A 153 20.84 5.02 0.43
C ILE A 153 20.44 3.88 -0.48
N LEU A 154 19.90 2.82 0.10
CA LEU A 154 19.42 1.65 -0.64
C LEU A 154 17.89 1.66 -0.68
N VAL A 155 17.32 2.00 -1.83
CA VAL A 155 15.87 2.03 -1.99
C VAL A 155 15.31 0.61 -2.09
N THR A 156 14.26 0.36 -1.33
CA THR A 156 13.41 -0.83 -1.43
C THR A 156 12.01 -0.39 -1.87
N ARG A 157 11.40 -1.15 -2.78
CA ARG A 157 10.10 -0.82 -3.38
C ARG A 157 9.33 -2.09 -3.69
N ARG A 158 8.03 -1.97 -3.94
CA ARG A 158 7.20 -3.09 -4.37
C ARG A 158 7.60 -3.59 -5.75
N SER A 159 7.59 -4.92 -5.95
CA SER A 159 7.78 -5.55 -7.26
C SER A 159 6.48 -5.91 -7.96
N ASP A 160 5.41 -6.08 -7.19
CA ASP A 160 4.07 -6.44 -7.65
C ASP A 160 3.17 -5.20 -7.79
N GLY A 161 2.05 -5.37 -8.52
CA GLY A 161 1.05 -4.31 -8.66
C GLY A 161 0.40 -4.00 -7.31
N SER A 162 0.66 -2.81 -6.78
CA SER A 162 0.40 -2.48 -5.37
C SER A 162 -0.41 -1.21 -5.20
N GLY A 163 -1.43 -1.26 -4.34
CA GLY A 163 -2.15 -0.07 -3.88
C GLY A 163 -1.28 0.81 -2.98
N THR A 164 -0.45 0.22 -2.12
CA THR A 164 0.58 0.96 -1.36
C THR A 164 1.52 1.78 -2.26
N THR A 165 2.00 1.22 -3.38
CA THR A 165 2.72 1.97 -4.42
C THR A 165 1.90 3.11 -5.01
N TYR A 166 0.61 2.88 -5.32
CA TYR A 166 -0.26 3.92 -5.83
C TYR A 166 -0.38 5.09 -4.85
N VAL A 167 -0.63 4.81 -3.56
CA VAL A 167 -0.72 5.83 -2.50
C VAL A 167 0.61 6.59 -2.38
N PHE A 168 1.74 5.88 -2.32
CA PHE A 168 3.05 6.50 -2.17
C PHE A 168 3.43 7.35 -3.38
N THR A 169 3.21 6.86 -4.60
CA THR A 169 3.53 7.60 -5.82
C THR A 169 2.56 8.76 -6.09
N ASP A 170 1.29 8.65 -5.71
CA ASP A 170 0.35 9.79 -5.73
C ASP A 170 0.80 10.91 -4.78
N TYR A 171 1.34 10.56 -3.60
CA TYR A 171 1.99 11.52 -2.72
C TYR A 171 3.21 12.18 -3.40
N LEU A 172 4.14 11.39 -3.95
CA LEU A 172 5.34 11.92 -4.61
C LEU A 172 5.01 12.85 -5.78
N SER A 173 4.02 12.47 -6.59
CA SER A 173 3.47 13.29 -7.67
C SER A 173 2.94 14.65 -7.21
N LYS A 174 2.36 14.74 -6.02
CA LYS A 174 1.83 15.98 -5.46
C LYS A 174 2.91 16.89 -4.88
N VAL A 175 3.98 16.31 -4.32
CA VAL A 175 5.05 17.08 -3.65
C VAL A 175 6.26 17.33 -4.55
N SER A 176 6.33 16.70 -5.73
CA SER A 176 7.43 16.89 -6.68
C SER A 176 6.91 16.90 -8.12
N GLN A 177 6.99 18.06 -8.77
CA GLN A 177 6.67 18.19 -10.19
C GLN A 177 7.59 17.30 -11.06
N GLU A 178 8.87 17.20 -10.69
CA GLU A 178 9.81 16.35 -11.43
C GLU A 178 9.40 14.85 -11.34
N TRP A 179 8.95 14.39 -10.17
CA TRP A 179 8.41 13.05 -10.02
C TRP A 179 7.19 12.84 -10.92
N GLU A 180 6.21 13.75 -10.86
CA GLU A 180 4.99 13.64 -11.65
C GLU A 180 5.29 13.57 -13.15
N HIS A 181 6.22 14.40 -13.64
CA HIS A 181 6.58 14.42 -15.05
C HIS A 181 7.40 13.21 -15.52
N LYS A 182 8.29 12.67 -14.67
CA LYS A 182 9.20 11.58 -15.06
C LYS A 182 8.67 10.18 -14.78
N VAL A 183 7.96 10.01 -13.68
CA VAL A 183 7.53 8.70 -13.16
C VAL A 183 6.01 8.62 -13.05
N GLY A 184 5.38 9.67 -12.52
CA GLY A 184 3.94 9.72 -12.26
C GLY A 184 3.50 8.76 -11.16
N LYS A 185 2.22 8.39 -11.20
CA LYS A 185 1.57 7.53 -10.20
C LYS A 185 0.90 6.31 -10.80
N GLY A 186 0.86 5.22 -10.04
CA GLY A 186 0.22 3.99 -10.48
C GLY A 186 0.40 2.84 -9.49
N LYS A 187 -0.31 1.73 -9.71
CA LYS A 187 -0.05 0.47 -8.98
C LYS A 187 1.31 -0.14 -9.34
N SER A 188 1.84 0.22 -10.51
CA SER A 188 3.18 -0.08 -11.00
C SER A 188 3.68 1.13 -11.77
N VAL A 189 4.96 1.47 -11.59
CA VAL A 189 5.63 2.60 -12.24
C VAL A 189 7.04 2.21 -12.67
N ALA A 190 7.59 2.95 -13.63
CA ALA A 190 8.98 2.76 -14.08
C ALA A 190 9.95 3.38 -13.06
N TRP A 191 10.26 2.63 -11.99
CA TRP A 191 11.15 3.08 -10.91
C TRP A 191 12.56 3.43 -11.43
N PRO A 192 13.10 4.63 -11.11
CA PRO A 192 14.47 4.99 -11.47
C PRO A 192 15.53 4.15 -10.74
N THR A 193 15.23 3.69 -9.52
CA THR A 193 16.13 2.91 -8.68
C THR A 193 15.35 2.01 -7.72
N GLY A 194 16.08 1.11 -7.07
CA GLY A 194 15.60 0.34 -5.93
C GLY A 194 15.31 -1.13 -6.20
N VAL A 195 15.54 -1.94 -5.17
CA VAL A 195 15.32 -3.38 -5.19
C VAL A 195 13.84 -3.67 -5.00
N GLY A 196 13.30 -4.53 -5.84
CA GLY A 196 11.91 -4.97 -5.77
C GLY A 196 11.71 -6.10 -4.79
N ALA A 197 10.69 -5.98 -3.95
CA ALA A 197 10.20 -7.06 -3.10
C ALA A 197 8.68 -7.17 -3.21
N ALA A 198 8.15 -8.39 -3.13
CA ALA A 198 6.72 -8.63 -3.24
C ALA A 198 6.02 -8.38 -1.91
N GLY A 199 4.86 -7.70 -1.95
CA GLY A 199 4.06 -7.43 -0.75
C GLY A 199 4.68 -6.42 0.22
N ASN A 200 3.92 -6.01 1.24
CA ASN A 200 4.44 -5.14 2.29
C ASN A 200 5.43 -5.88 3.19
N GLU A 201 5.18 -7.16 3.43
CA GLU A 201 6.05 -8.09 4.13
C GLU A 201 7.42 -8.21 3.46
N GLY A 202 7.49 -8.26 2.12
CA GLY A 202 8.76 -8.32 1.40
C GLY A 202 9.53 -7.01 1.48
N VAL A 203 8.86 -5.86 1.33
CA VAL A 203 9.51 -4.55 1.49
C VAL A 203 10.00 -4.37 2.92
N ALA A 204 9.16 -4.62 3.93
CA ALA A 204 9.54 -4.55 5.34
C ALA A 204 10.75 -5.45 5.66
N TRP A 205 10.74 -6.69 5.15
CA TRP A 205 11.86 -7.61 5.33
C TRP A 205 13.14 -7.08 4.66
N ALA A 206 13.04 -6.60 3.41
CA ALA A 206 14.19 -6.07 2.68
C ALA A 206 14.78 -4.85 3.37
N THR A 207 13.94 -3.90 3.80
CA THR A 207 14.36 -2.70 4.54
C THR A 207 15.04 -3.07 5.86
N ARG A 208 14.45 -4.00 6.62
CA ARG A 208 14.99 -4.40 7.93
C ARG A 208 16.33 -5.14 7.84
N ASN A 209 16.56 -5.93 6.79
CA ASN A 209 17.75 -6.76 6.66
C ASN A 209 18.86 -6.12 5.82
N THR A 210 18.61 -4.96 5.23
CA THR A 210 19.58 -4.26 4.38
C THR A 210 20.02 -2.96 5.06
N LYS A 211 21.26 -2.92 5.55
CA LYS A 211 21.79 -1.69 6.17
C LYS A 211 21.68 -0.52 5.19
N TYR A 212 21.29 0.63 5.72
CA TYR A 212 21.11 1.89 5.00
C TYR A 212 19.95 1.88 4.01
N ALA A 213 19.04 0.92 4.11
CA ALA A 213 17.87 0.85 3.26
C ALA A 213 16.74 1.78 3.72
N ILE A 214 15.88 2.15 2.78
CA ILE A 214 14.62 2.87 2.99
C ILE A 214 13.53 2.22 2.12
N GLY A 215 12.31 2.11 2.64
CA GLY A 215 11.15 1.56 1.94
C GLY A 215 9.85 2.20 2.42
N TYR A 216 8.77 2.02 1.68
CA TYR A 216 7.41 2.42 2.06
C TYR A 216 6.59 1.18 2.40
N VAL A 217 5.86 1.22 3.52
CA VAL A 217 5.03 0.12 4.03
C VAL A 217 3.71 0.61 4.60
#